data_AF-A0A9D1JPA6-F1
#
_entry.id   AF-A0A9D1JPA6-F1
#
_cell.length_a   1.000
_cell.length_b   1.000
_cell.length_c   1.000
_cell.angle_alpha   90.00
_cell.angle_beta   90.00
_cell.angle_gamma   90.00
#
_symmetry.space_group_name_H-M   'P 1'
#
loop_
_entity.id
_entity.type
_entity.pdbx_description
1 polymer ?
#
loop_
_entity_poly.entity_id
_entity_poly.type
_entity_poly.pdbx_seq_one_letter_code
_entity_poly.pdbx_strand_id
1 'polypeptide(L)'
;MKINVTQNQTLKDFSYGRKFVKGLASRSIVPVILLEAFVEGGRTYQAYKRGGFTEARERLTEEMIGAAFWFSGVPLFNKLIDKFVGEKIYKLPETDFDTGKDALRNPVKNYLKKFANDLKFKPEKAEKIIAGYKFGKVLTSIVLANCLVGFVLPKVNQGITKHLMKKKQNQPQQAVEQNNKTQTNISSRESMNDFMNKDPKNKDISFGAISPQTLMSLAYSFENNPKYQLLSTDAGVWIGRGVCARNPHERTEVLFRDISSSYFYMFNMPVIAALLNKIEDGRTTRLDPVAAKQVNDHLNEVLNVHGGTMKSDAFKNFVLGNPDNKSFITPSIAKVLRENNGAIELDEFIKLLSDVKNRYPDVDITKFEEAAKGMSGLQPKLAGKAMLSEKQVIDVFTDGAINMPEFLKNILRCSTSDQNLFTGKMSDSVFDKELSFISKETLVKKQKEIEIYIDTILKKAKGGEITKDLLNRVCRENYMKNAFNWGLGFAVSAAFLSTFIPKIQYWITRKVTGSNAFPGTADYSGEKNNKKQQVQ
;
A
#
# COMPACT_ATOMS: atom_id res chain seq x y z
N MET A 1 37.51 -10.43 -15.39
CA MET A 1 36.36 -11.36 -15.45
C MET A 1 35.08 -10.53 -15.40
N LYS A 2 34.10 -10.77 -16.29
CA LYS A 2 32.88 -9.95 -16.40
C LYS A 2 31.69 -10.76 -15.89
N ILE A 3 31.04 -10.30 -14.81
CA ILE A 3 29.79 -10.89 -14.31
C ILE A 3 28.68 -10.49 -15.28
N ASN A 4 27.93 -11.46 -15.80
CA ASN A 4 26.80 -11.19 -16.66
C ASN A 4 25.57 -10.88 -15.81
N VAL A 5 25.03 -9.66 -15.92
CA VAL A 5 23.79 -9.28 -15.26
C VAL A 5 22.68 -9.26 -16.29
N THR A 6 21.67 -10.10 -16.10
CA THR A 6 20.47 -10.10 -16.96
C THR A 6 19.80 -8.73 -16.85
N GLN A 7 19.81 -7.93 -17.92
CA GLN A 7 19.26 -6.57 -17.86
C GLN A 7 17.74 -6.54 -17.97
N ASN A 8 17.15 -5.48 -17.42
CA ASN A 8 15.74 -5.11 -17.58
C ASN A 8 14.71 -6.13 -17.07
N GLN A 9 15.03 -6.85 -16.00
CA GLN A 9 14.08 -7.80 -15.40
C GLN A 9 12.82 -7.09 -14.90
N THR A 10 11.69 -7.75 -15.11
CA THR A 10 10.36 -7.36 -14.63
C THR A 10 9.73 -8.50 -13.85
N LEU A 11 8.63 -8.24 -13.14
CA LEU A 11 7.93 -9.29 -12.42
C LEU A 11 7.41 -10.42 -13.34
N LYS A 12 7.27 -10.18 -14.65
CA LYS A 12 6.85 -11.22 -15.62
C LYS A 12 7.84 -12.37 -15.69
N ASP A 13 9.12 -12.12 -15.44
CA ASP A 13 10.21 -13.09 -15.54
C ASP A 13 10.24 -14.09 -14.38
N PHE A 14 9.37 -13.92 -13.38
CA PHE A 14 9.31 -14.76 -12.19
C PHE A 14 8.06 -15.64 -12.16
N SER A 15 8.20 -16.82 -11.55
CA SER A 15 7.09 -17.76 -11.30
C SER A 15 5.90 -17.07 -10.61
N TYR A 16 4.68 -17.51 -10.94
CA TYR A 16 3.46 -17.00 -10.30
C TYR A 16 3.50 -17.11 -8.77
N GLY A 17 3.98 -18.24 -8.21
CA GLY A 17 4.07 -18.42 -6.76
C GLY A 17 4.90 -17.34 -6.06
N ARG A 18 6.06 -16.96 -6.62
CA ARG A 18 6.90 -15.88 -6.06
C ARG A 18 6.23 -14.52 -6.14
N LYS A 19 5.59 -14.23 -7.29
CA LYS A 19 4.79 -13.01 -7.45
C LYS A 19 3.66 -12.93 -6.43
N PHE A 20 2.93 -14.03 -6.24
CA PHE A 20 1.80 -14.10 -5.31
C PHE A 20 2.27 -13.87 -3.87
N VAL A 21 3.34 -14.54 -3.43
CA VAL A 21 3.89 -14.37 -2.07
C VAL A 21 4.44 -12.97 -1.84
N LYS A 22 5.15 -12.38 -2.83
CA LYS A 22 5.52 -10.95 -2.79
C LYS A 22 4.27 -10.07 -2.69
N GLY A 23 3.22 -10.40 -3.45
CA GLY A 23 1.97 -9.69 -3.47
C GLY A 23 1.21 -9.72 -2.14
N LEU A 24 1.32 -10.78 -1.36
CA LEU A 24 0.78 -10.82 0.02
C LEU A 24 1.41 -9.73 0.90
N ALA A 25 2.73 -9.52 0.74
CA ALA A 25 3.47 -8.50 1.49
C ALA A 25 3.16 -7.07 1.01
N SER A 26 3.05 -6.87 -0.31
CA SER A 26 2.77 -5.54 -0.89
C SER A 26 1.28 -5.20 -1.00
N ARG A 27 0.39 -6.13 -0.64
CA ARG A 27 -1.07 -6.03 -0.83
C ARG A 27 -1.44 -5.82 -2.29
N SER A 28 -0.79 -6.59 -3.16
CA SER A 28 -1.20 -6.69 -4.55
C SER A 28 -2.66 -7.16 -4.64
N ILE A 29 -3.34 -6.74 -5.70
CA ILE A 29 -4.76 -6.98 -5.94
C ILE A 29 -5.20 -8.44 -5.78
N VAL A 30 -4.43 -9.40 -6.31
CA VAL A 30 -4.86 -10.80 -6.35
C VAL A 30 -5.00 -11.37 -4.93
N PRO A 31 -4.00 -11.25 -4.03
CA PRO A 31 -4.17 -11.56 -2.61
C PRO A 31 -5.32 -10.84 -1.92
N VAL A 32 -5.57 -9.57 -2.26
CA VAL A 32 -6.66 -8.78 -1.67
C VAL A 32 -8.03 -9.31 -2.12
N ILE A 33 -8.24 -9.53 -3.42
CA ILE A 33 -9.49 -10.14 -3.94
C ILE A 33 -9.73 -11.51 -3.31
N LEU A 34 -8.67 -12.32 -3.19
CA LEU A 34 -8.78 -13.63 -2.54
C LEU A 34 -9.22 -13.47 -1.09
N LEU A 35 -8.63 -12.53 -0.34
CA LEU A 35 -9.04 -12.23 1.03
C LEU A 35 -10.52 -11.82 1.06
N GLU A 36 -10.92 -10.85 0.24
CA GLU A 36 -12.32 -10.40 0.19
C GLU A 36 -13.28 -11.55 -0.12
N ALA A 37 -12.96 -12.42 -1.08
CA ALA A 37 -13.80 -13.58 -1.38
C ALA A 37 -14.04 -14.48 -0.16
N PHE A 38 -13.02 -14.72 0.67
CA PHE A 38 -13.17 -15.46 1.93
C PHE A 38 -14.01 -14.69 2.97
N VAL A 39 -13.81 -13.38 3.06
CA VAL A 39 -14.53 -12.52 4.00
C VAL A 39 -16.01 -12.46 3.64
N GLU A 40 -16.31 -12.12 2.39
CA GLU A 40 -17.67 -12.01 1.84
C GLU A 40 -18.45 -13.32 1.99
N GLY A 41 -17.85 -14.42 1.54
CA GLY A 41 -18.46 -15.75 1.61
C GLY A 41 -18.73 -16.17 3.06
N GLY A 42 -17.74 -15.99 3.95
CA GLY A 42 -17.89 -16.39 5.35
C GLY A 42 -18.85 -15.50 6.13
N ARG A 43 -18.82 -14.18 5.96
CA ARG A 43 -19.78 -13.26 6.59
C ARG A 43 -21.20 -13.55 6.13
N THR A 44 -21.40 -13.78 4.83
CA THR A 44 -22.70 -14.15 4.28
C THR A 44 -23.18 -15.47 4.87
N TYR A 45 -22.30 -16.46 5.02
CA TYR A 45 -22.63 -17.73 5.66
C TYR A 45 -23.00 -17.59 7.14
N GLN A 46 -22.27 -16.78 7.91
CA GLN A 46 -22.62 -16.52 9.32
C GLN A 46 -23.96 -15.78 9.42
N ALA A 47 -24.23 -14.82 8.53
CA ALA A 47 -25.49 -14.11 8.46
C ALA A 47 -26.65 -15.04 8.11
N TYR A 48 -26.45 -15.97 7.17
CA TYR A 48 -27.42 -17.00 6.84
C TYR A 48 -27.74 -17.88 8.05
N LYS A 49 -26.73 -18.30 8.83
CA LYS A 49 -26.95 -19.08 10.05
C LYS A 49 -27.76 -18.35 11.12
N ARG A 50 -27.68 -17.02 11.16
CA ARG A 50 -28.38 -16.19 12.16
C ARG A 50 -29.79 -15.83 11.73
N GLY A 51 -29.94 -15.16 10.59
CA GLY A 51 -31.19 -14.56 10.12
C GLY A 51 -31.72 -15.12 8.81
N GLY A 52 -31.19 -16.27 8.36
CA GLY A 52 -31.60 -16.94 7.14
C GLY A 52 -31.31 -16.12 5.88
N PHE A 53 -32.06 -16.40 4.82
CA PHE A 53 -31.83 -15.81 3.49
C PHE A 53 -31.92 -14.28 3.48
N THR A 54 -32.81 -13.69 4.28
CA THR A 54 -33.00 -12.23 4.30
C THR A 54 -31.76 -11.51 4.81
N GLU A 55 -31.18 -11.97 5.92
CA GLU A 55 -29.96 -11.37 6.47
C GLU A 55 -28.76 -11.65 5.56
N ALA A 56 -28.65 -12.87 5.03
CA ALA A 56 -27.60 -13.24 4.08
C ALA A 56 -27.61 -12.33 2.83
N ARG A 57 -28.79 -12.04 2.27
CA ARG A 57 -28.95 -11.14 1.12
C ARG A 57 -28.55 -9.71 1.46
N GLU A 58 -29.03 -9.16 2.58
CA GLU A 58 -28.65 -7.80 3.01
C GLU A 58 -27.14 -7.68 3.15
N ARG A 59 -26.50 -8.66 3.82
CA ARG A 59 -25.05 -8.67 4.04
C ARG A 59 -24.28 -8.83 2.74
N LEU A 60 -24.61 -9.83 1.91
CA LEU A 60 -23.95 -10.03 0.62
C LEU A 60 -24.05 -8.78 -0.28
N THR A 61 -25.19 -8.11 -0.29
CA THR A 61 -25.39 -6.89 -1.10
C THR A 61 -24.55 -5.72 -0.56
N GLU A 62 -24.56 -5.50 0.75
CA GLU A 62 -23.79 -4.41 1.38
C GLU A 62 -22.28 -4.60 1.23
N GLU A 63 -21.81 -5.83 1.37
CA GLU A 63 -20.40 -6.17 1.42
C GLU A 63 -19.83 -6.33 0.00
N MET A 64 -20.49 -7.03 -0.94
CA MET A 64 -20.05 -7.10 -2.35
C MET A 64 -20.09 -5.77 -3.08
N ILE A 65 -21.14 -4.95 -2.88
CA ILE A 65 -21.20 -3.61 -3.51
C ILE A 65 -20.21 -2.68 -2.82
N GLY A 66 -20.03 -2.80 -1.50
CA GLY A 66 -18.98 -2.10 -0.76
C GLY A 66 -17.59 -2.39 -1.32
N ALA A 67 -17.23 -3.67 -1.50
CA ALA A 67 -15.99 -4.11 -2.11
C ALA A 67 -15.85 -3.59 -3.55
N ALA A 68 -16.90 -3.66 -4.36
CA ALA A 68 -16.87 -3.19 -5.75
C ALA A 68 -16.66 -1.67 -5.90
N PHE A 69 -17.15 -0.87 -4.95
CA PHE A 69 -16.89 0.57 -4.84
C PHE A 69 -15.56 0.91 -4.18
N TRP A 70 -15.05 0.02 -3.34
CA TRP A 70 -13.73 0.15 -2.70
C TRP A 70 -12.60 -0.09 -3.69
N PHE A 71 -12.64 -1.24 -4.40
CA PHE A 71 -12.07 -1.36 -5.73
C PHE A 71 -12.74 -0.28 -6.63
N SER A 72 -12.31 0.17 -7.79
CA SER A 72 -13.11 1.01 -8.72
C SER A 72 -13.54 2.44 -8.31
N GLY A 73 -14.16 2.70 -7.15
CA GLY A 73 -14.82 3.98 -6.83
C GLY A 73 -13.86 5.14 -6.60
N VAL A 74 -12.90 5.01 -5.68
CA VAL A 74 -11.84 6.03 -5.48
C VAL A 74 -11.04 6.30 -6.77
N PRO A 75 -10.58 5.26 -7.52
CA PRO A 75 -9.94 5.45 -8.82
C PRO A 75 -10.83 6.15 -9.86
N LEU A 76 -12.12 5.83 -9.90
CA LEU A 76 -13.07 6.46 -10.81
C LEU A 76 -13.23 7.95 -10.48
N PHE A 77 -13.43 8.31 -9.21
CA PHE A 77 -13.52 9.71 -8.80
C PHE A 77 -12.22 10.46 -9.05
N ASN A 78 -11.07 9.83 -8.78
CA ASN A 78 -9.78 10.41 -9.13
C ASN A 78 -9.68 10.72 -10.63
N LYS A 79 -10.04 9.79 -11.52
CA LYS A 79 -10.04 10.01 -12.97
C LYS A 79 -11.02 11.11 -13.41
N LEU A 80 -12.20 11.16 -12.80
CA LEU A 80 -13.18 12.21 -13.10
C LEU A 80 -12.67 13.58 -12.67
N ILE A 81 -12.10 13.70 -11.47
CA ILE A 81 -11.49 14.94 -10.99
C ILE A 81 -10.28 15.33 -11.85
N ASP A 82 -9.44 14.38 -12.25
CA ASP A 82 -8.31 14.64 -13.17
C ASP A 82 -8.82 15.25 -14.48
N LYS A 83 -9.84 14.64 -15.09
CA LYS A 83 -10.41 15.10 -16.37
C LYS A 83 -11.14 16.45 -16.26
N PHE A 84 -11.97 16.64 -15.23
CA PHE A 84 -12.83 17.81 -15.14
C PHE A 84 -12.20 18.99 -14.39
N VAL A 85 -11.32 18.73 -13.43
CA VAL A 85 -10.68 19.75 -12.61
C VAL A 85 -9.23 19.95 -13.04
N GLY A 86 -8.44 18.88 -13.13
CA GLY A 86 -7.03 18.96 -13.52
C GLY A 86 -6.82 19.48 -14.94
N GLU A 87 -7.35 18.76 -15.93
CA GLU A 87 -7.16 19.07 -17.36
C GLU A 87 -8.02 20.25 -17.83
N LYS A 88 -9.28 20.35 -17.39
CA LYS A 88 -10.20 21.39 -17.89
C LYS A 88 -10.12 22.72 -17.14
N ILE A 89 -10.13 22.70 -15.80
CA ILE A 89 -10.13 23.92 -14.99
C ILE A 89 -8.71 24.44 -14.79
N TYR A 90 -7.82 23.61 -14.26
CA TYR A 90 -6.42 23.98 -13.99
C TYR A 90 -5.52 23.91 -15.22
N LYS A 91 -5.96 23.25 -16.30
CA LYS A 91 -5.21 23.10 -17.57
C LYS A 91 -3.82 22.52 -17.34
N LEU A 92 -3.74 21.54 -16.43
CA LEU A 92 -2.51 20.80 -16.17
C LEU A 92 -2.21 19.91 -17.39
N PRO A 93 -0.99 19.98 -17.96
CA PRO A 93 -0.58 19.13 -19.10
C PRO A 93 -0.58 17.64 -18.78
N GLU A 94 -0.32 17.32 -17.51
CA GLU A 94 -0.31 15.95 -16.97
C GLU A 94 -0.79 15.99 -15.51
N THR A 95 -1.61 15.02 -15.11
CA THR A 95 -2.17 14.90 -13.76
C THR A 95 -1.61 13.70 -12.97
N ASP A 96 -0.94 12.78 -13.67
CA ASP A 96 -0.28 11.58 -13.13
C ASP A 96 1.16 11.89 -12.71
N PHE A 97 1.31 12.51 -11.54
CA PHE A 97 2.60 12.78 -10.92
C PHE A 97 2.49 12.77 -9.39
N ASP A 98 3.56 12.38 -8.70
CA ASP A 98 3.57 12.31 -7.23
C ASP A 98 3.98 13.64 -6.57
N THR A 99 3.61 13.78 -5.30
CA THR A 99 3.96 14.96 -4.49
C THR A 99 4.95 14.67 -3.37
N GLY A 100 5.39 13.41 -3.22
CA GLY A 100 6.45 13.03 -2.29
C GLY A 100 7.79 13.65 -2.69
N LYS A 101 8.66 13.93 -1.71
CA LYS A 101 9.99 14.49 -1.97
C LYS A 101 11.03 14.05 -0.95
N ASP A 102 12.27 13.94 -1.41
CA ASP A 102 13.47 13.84 -0.59
C ASP A 102 14.65 14.55 -1.30
N ALA A 103 15.88 14.33 -0.81
CA ALA A 103 17.09 14.94 -1.36
C ALA A 103 17.47 14.42 -2.77
N LEU A 104 16.93 13.28 -3.20
CA LEU A 104 17.26 12.62 -4.47
C LEU A 104 16.11 12.70 -5.47
N ARG A 105 14.86 12.69 -5.01
CA ARG A 105 13.66 12.69 -5.86
C ARG A 105 12.70 13.79 -5.46
N ASN A 106 12.27 14.55 -6.45
CA ASN A 106 11.21 15.54 -6.31
C ASN A 106 10.43 15.62 -7.63
N PRO A 107 9.40 14.76 -7.80
CA PRO A 107 8.61 14.72 -9.01
C PRO A 107 7.91 16.04 -9.34
N VAL A 108 7.51 16.83 -8.34
CA VAL A 108 6.94 18.17 -8.56
C VAL A 108 7.98 19.09 -9.19
N LYS A 109 9.23 19.08 -8.71
CA LYS A 109 10.30 19.88 -9.33
C LYS A 109 10.59 19.43 -10.77
N ASN A 110 10.54 18.12 -11.04
CA ASN A 110 10.69 17.57 -12.38
C ASN A 110 9.53 17.98 -13.29
N TYR A 111 8.30 17.89 -12.79
CA TYR A 111 7.09 18.33 -13.47
C TYR A 111 7.16 19.80 -13.89
N LEU A 112 7.49 20.68 -12.94
CA LEU A 112 7.61 22.11 -13.19
C LEU A 112 8.69 22.44 -14.21
N LYS A 113 9.80 21.69 -14.22
CA LYS A 113 10.84 21.84 -15.25
C LYS A 113 10.37 21.34 -16.61
N LYS A 114 9.74 20.16 -16.66
CA LYS A 114 9.29 19.50 -17.90
C LYS A 114 8.22 20.33 -18.62
N PHE A 115 7.29 20.91 -17.87
CA PHE A 115 6.13 21.63 -18.41
C PHE A 115 6.22 23.15 -18.23
N ALA A 116 7.42 23.71 -18.03
CA ALA A 116 7.60 25.13 -17.74
C ALA A 116 6.90 26.06 -18.75
N ASN A 117 6.84 25.66 -20.03
CA ASN A 117 6.23 26.43 -21.12
C ASN A 117 4.72 26.16 -21.29
N ASP A 118 4.21 25.08 -20.73
CA ASP A 118 2.83 24.62 -20.92
C ASP A 118 1.91 25.04 -19.76
N LEU A 119 2.49 25.41 -18.60
CA LEU A 119 1.76 25.83 -17.41
C LEU A 119 1.22 27.26 -17.57
N LYS A 120 -0.09 27.42 -17.37
CA LYS A 120 -0.77 28.73 -17.49
C LYS A 120 -0.68 29.61 -16.26
N PHE A 121 -0.05 29.13 -15.19
CA PHE A 121 0.14 29.87 -13.94
C PHE A 121 1.61 30.19 -13.71
N LYS A 122 1.87 31.32 -13.04
CA LYS A 122 3.23 31.76 -12.71
C LYS A 122 3.97 30.70 -11.87
N PRO A 123 5.29 30.50 -12.06
CA PRO A 123 6.08 29.50 -11.32
C PRO A 123 5.95 29.61 -9.80
N GLU A 124 5.91 30.85 -9.29
CA GLU A 124 5.76 31.16 -7.85
C GLU A 124 4.43 30.69 -7.25
N LYS A 125 3.38 30.55 -8.07
CA LYS A 125 2.06 30.07 -7.64
C LYS A 125 1.83 28.59 -7.96
N ALA A 126 2.70 27.99 -8.77
CA ALA A 126 2.56 26.63 -9.26
C ALA A 126 2.51 25.60 -8.13
N GLU A 127 3.43 25.70 -7.17
CA GLU A 127 3.48 24.77 -6.03
C GLU A 127 2.21 24.83 -5.17
N LYS A 128 1.66 26.02 -4.92
CA LYS A 128 0.42 26.20 -4.15
C LYS A 128 -0.80 25.64 -4.89
N ILE A 129 -0.88 25.88 -6.20
CA ILE A 129 -1.97 25.37 -7.04
C ILE A 129 -1.92 23.84 -7.11
N ILE A 130 -0.75 23.26 -7.36
CA ILE A 130 -0.53 21.81 -7.41
C ILE A 130 -0.86 21.17 -6.05
N ALA A 131 -0.41 21.76 -4.94
CA ALA A 131 -0.71 21.27 -3.61
C ALA A 131 -2.22 21.25 -3.32
N GLY A 132 -2.91 22.37 -3.61
CA GLY A 132 -4.37 22.47 -3.44
C GLY A 132 -5.14 21.50 -4.34
N TYR A 133 -4.73 21.36 -5.60
CA TYR A 133 -5.30 20.41 -6.55
C TYR A 133 -5.15 18.97 -6.08
N LYS A 134 -3.92 18.54 -5.78
CA LYS A 134 -3.62 17.16 -5.37
C LYS A 134 -4.31 16.79 -4.07
N PHE A 135 -4.23 17.64 -3.05
CA PHE A 135 -4.90 17.39 -1.79
C PHE A 135 -6.44 17.41 -1.93
N GLY A 136 -6.97 18.43 -2.62
CA GLY A 136 -8.41 18.57 -2.87
C GLY A 136 -9.00 17.40 -3.65
N LYS A 137 -8.28 16.91 -4.67
CA LYS A 137 -8.64 15.71 -5.44
C LYS A 137 -8.85 14.52 -4.51
N VAL A 138 -7.85 14.22 -3.70
CA VAL A 138 -7.86 13.01 -2.86
C VAL A 138 -8.94 13.10 -1.78
N LEU A 139 -9.03 14.23 -1.10
CA LEU A 139 -10.06 14.45 -0.08
C LEU A 139 -11.47 14.33 -0.68
N THR A 140 -11.70 14.92 -1.85
CA THR A 140 -13.00 14.85 -2.53
C THR A 140 -13.34 13.42 -2.95
N SER A 141 -12.39 12.67 -3.52
CA SER A 141 -12.58 11.26 -3.88
C SER A 141 -12.92 10.39 -2.67
N ILE A 142 -12.22 10.59 -1.55
CA ILE A 142 -12.49 9.87 -0.29
C ILE A 142 -13.89 10.20 0.21
N VAL A 143 -14.27 11.48 0.25
CA VAL A 143 -15.60 11.91 0.70
C VAL A 143 -16.70 11.32 -0.20
N LEU A 144 -16.56 11.41 -1.53
CA LEU A 144 -17.55 10.88 -2.47
C LEU A 144 -17.70 9.36 -2.36
N ALA A 145 -16.60 8.63 -2.29
CA ALA A 145 -16.62 7.18 -2.11
C ALA A 145 -17.29 6.80 -0.78
N ASN A 146 -16.93 7.47 0.31
CA ASN A 146 -17.51 7.24 1.63
C ASN A 146 -19.00 7.62 1.70
N CYS A 147 -19.43 8.66 1.00
CA CYS A 147 -20.85 9.02 0.89
C CYS A 147 -21.66 7.91 0.19
N LEU A 148 -21.12 7.36 -0.91
CA LEU A 148 -21.82 6.29 -1.64
C LEU A 148 -21.90 5.00 -0.83
N VAL A 149 -20.79 4.54 -0.25
CA VAL A 149 -20.73 3.26 0.47
C VAL A 149 -21.32 3.36 1.88
N GLY A 150 -21.09 4.48 2.56
CA GLY A 150 -21.53 4.70 3.94
C GLY A 150 -22.97 5.17 4.08
N PHE A 151 -23.54 5.87 3.09
CA PHE A 151 -24.89 6.45 3.21
C PHE A 151 -25.86 5.98 2.13
N VAL A 152 -25.48 6.05 0.85
CA VAL A 152 -26.39 5.71 -0.25
C VAL A 152 -26.68 4.21 -0.26
N LEU A 153 -25.63 3.38 -0.22
CA LEU A 153 -25.75 1.92 -0.28
C LEU A 153 -26.59 1.35 0.88
N PRO A 154 -26.38 1.73 2.16
CA PRO A 154 -27.24 1.25 3.26
C PRO A 154 -28.70 1.64 3.07
N LYS A 155 -28.99 2.89 2.68
CA LYS A 155 -30.37 3.36 2.47
C LYS A 155 -31.07 2.62 1.33
N VAL A 156 -30.37 2.39 0.21
CA VAL A 156 -30.91 1.62 -0.92
C VAL A 156 -31.17 0.17 -0.50
N ASN A 157 -30.22 -0.47 0.19
CA ASN A 157 -30.36 -1.86 0.62
C ASN A 157 -31.52 -2.04 1.62
N GLN A 158 -31.65 -1.12 2.60
CA GLN A 158 -32.77 -1.07 3.54
C GLN A 158 -34.11 -0.86 2.80
N GLY A 159 -34.14 0.01 1.79
CA GLY A 159 -35.31 0.24 0.93
C GLY A 159 -35.75 -1.01 0.19
N ILE A 160 -34.81 -1.76 -0.40
CA ILE A 160 -35.07 -3.05 -1.07
C ILE A 160 -35.65 -4.06 -0.08
N THR A 161 -35.06 -4.21 1.11
CA THR A 161 -35.59 -5.13 2.13
C THR A 161 -37.01 -4.76 2.54
N LYS A 162 -37.29 -3.48 2.77
CA LYS A 162 -38.63 -3.01 3.11
C LYS A 162 -39.65 -3.36 2.01
N HIS A 163 -39.27 -3.19 0.75
CA HIS A 163 -40.13 -3.56 -0.38
C HIS A 163 -40.39 -5.07 -0.45
N LEU A 164 -39.34 -5.90 -0.30
CA LEU A 164 -39.47 -7.36 -0.32
C LEU A 164 -40.30 -7.90 0.85
N MET A 165 -40.15 -7.33 2.05
CA MET A 165 -40.94 -7.72 3.24
C MET A 165 -42.42 -7.35 3.09
N LYS A 166 -42.72 -6.16 2.55
CA LYS A 166 -44.11 -5.77 2.23
C LYS A 166 -44.75 -6.69 1.19
N LYS A 167 -44.00 -7.10 0.16
CA LYS A 167 -44.49 -8.05 -0.85
C LYS A 167 -44.78 -9.44 -0.27
N LYS A 168 -43.98 -9.89 0.71
CA LYS A 168 -44.23 -11.13 1.46
C LYS A 168 -45.45 -11.03 2.39
N GLN A 169 -45.68 -9.89 3.01
CA GLN A 169 -46.90 -9.63 3.80
C GLN A 169 -48.17 -9.55 2.94
N ASN A 170 -48.04 -9.19 1.66
CA ASN A 170 -49.15 -9.11 0.71
C ASN A 170 -49.41 -10.42 -0.06
N GLN A 171 -48.74 -11.54 0.26
CA GLN A 171 -49.19 -12.88 -0.13
C GLN A 171 -50.18 -13.39 0.93
N PRO A 172 -51.30 -14.03 0.56
CA PRO A 172 -52.45 -14.16 1.44
C PRO A 172 -52.18 -15.11 2.60
N GLN A 173 -51.81 -14.55 3.75
CA GLN A 173 -52.28 -15.02 5.04
C GLN A 173 -53.10 -13.89 5.66
N GLN A 174 -54.39 -14.19 5.75
CA GLN A 174 -55.51 -13.47 6.35
C GLN A 174 -55.22 -12.10 6.97
N ALA A 175 -55.89 -11.11 6.39
CA ALA A 175 -56.00 -9.74 6.87
C ALA A 175 -56.50 -9.69 8.32
N VAL A 176 -55.80 -8.90 9.13
CA VAL A 176 -56.44 -8.11 10.18
C VAL A 176 -56.04 -6.66 9.92
N GLU A 177 -56.99 -5.89 9.40
CA GLU A 177 -56.92 -4.44 9.44
C GLU A 177 -56.93 -4.01 10.90
N GLN A 178 -55.85 -3.37 11.34
CA GLN A 178 -55.92 -2.46 12.48
C GLN A 178 -55.32 -1.12 12.07
N ASN A 179 -56.23 -0.18 11.78
CA ASN A 179 -55.98 1.24 11.89
C ASN A 179 -55.41 1.53 13.28
N ASN A 180 -54.13 1.91 13.33
CA ASN A 180 -53.58 2.65 14.45
C ASN A 180 -52.54 3.64 13.92
N LYS A 181 -52.95 4.91 13.85
CA LYS A 181 -52.04 6.05 13.76
C LYS A 181 -51.22 6.06 15.05
N THR A 182 -49.98 5.58 15.01
CA THR A 182 -48.99 5.87 16.05
C THR A 182 -47.86 6.64 15.41
N GLN A 183 -47.82 7.94 15.71
CA GLN A 183 -46.67 8.80 15.47
C GLN A 183 -45.45 8.16 16.10
N THR A 184 -44.57 7.62 15.26
CA THR A 184 -43.19 7.34 15.64
C THR A 184 -42.44 8.66 15.48
N ASN A 185 -41.99 9.24 16.59
CA ASN A 185 -41.00 10.30 16.58
C ASN A 185 -39.74 9.74 15.93
N ILE A 186 -39.58 10.08 14.64
CA ILE A 186 -38.38 9.79 13.86
C ILE A 186 -37.31 10.75 14.38
N SER A 187 -36.39 10.22 15.17
CA SER A 187 -35.15 10.91 15.54
C SER A 187 -34.45 11.35 14.25
N SER A 188 -34.30 12.68 14.09
CA SER A 188 -33.39 13.39 13.19
C SER A 188 -32.97 12.63 11.93
N ARG A 189 -33.77 12.75 10.86
CA ARG A 189 -33.35 12.46 9.49
C ARG A 189 -32.32 13.51 9.06
N GLU A 190 -31.04 13.27 9.27
CA GLU A 190 -30.04 14.01 8.51
C GLU A 190 -30.09 13.54 7.04
N SER A 191 -30.41 14.49 6.18
CA SER A 191 -30.48 14.33 4.73
C SER A 191 -29.16 14.72 4.09
N MET A 192 -28.92 14.28 2.84
CA MET A 192 -27.75 14.71 2.05
C MET A 192 -27.66 16.25 1.98
N ASN A 193 -28.83 16.92 2.02
CA ASN A 193 -28.91 18.37 2.06
C ASN A 193 -28.36 18.95 3.36
N ASP A 194 -28.47 18.31 4.51
CA ASP A 194 -27.93 18.84 5.78
C ASP A 194 -26.39 18.76 5.83
N PHE A 195 -25.81 17.78 5.12
CA PHE A 195 -24.37 17.65 4.96
C PHE A 195 -23.80 18.61 3.91
N MET A 196 -24.52 18.85 2.80
CA MET A 196 -24.10 19.76 1.74
C MET A 196 -24.46 21.24 2.01
N ASN A 197 -25.50 21.53 2.79
CA ASN A 197 -26.01 22.88 3.07
C ASN A 197 -25.38 23.52 4.31
N LYS A 198 -24.19 23.09 4.74
CA LYS A 198 -23.34 23.97 5.55
C LYS A 198 -22.86 25.12 4.66
N ASP A 199 -23.72 26.12 4.55
CA ASP A 199 -23.60 27.44 3.92
C ASP A 199 -22.45 27.60 2.89
N PRO A 200 -22.74 27.50 1.57
CA PRO A 200 -21.73 27.62 0.52
C PRO A 200 -21.25 29.07 0.27
N LYS A 201 -21.82 30.07 0.95
CA LYS A 201 -21.52 31.50 0.69
C LYS A 201 -20.35 32.07 1.49
N ASN A 202 -19.66 31.29 2.32
CA ASN A 202 -18.54 31.83 3.10
C ASN A 202 -17.41 30.83 3.41
N LYS A 203 -17.06 29.96 2.46
CA LYS A 203 -15.77 29.25 2.48
C LYS A 203 -15.24 29.12 1.06
N ASP A 204 -14.40 30.07 0.65
CA ASP A 204 -13.17 29.64 -0.01
C ASP A 204 -12.62 28.52 0.87
N ILE A 205 -12.48 27.30 0.33
CA ILE A 205 -11.79 26.23 1.05
C ILE A 205 -10.32 26.65 1.09
N SER A 206 -10.04 27.58 2.00
CA SER A 206 -8.75 28.14 2.27
C SER A 206 -8.01 27.10 3.10
N PHE A 207 -7.21 26.29 2.41
CA PHE A 207 -6.12 25.57 3.06
C PHE A 207 -4.96 26.51 3.44
N GLY A 208 -5.18 27.84 3.46
CA GLY A 208 -4.14 28.85 3.61
C GLY A 208 -3.38 28.82 4.94
N ALA A 209 -3.95 28.18 5.97
CA ALA A 209 -3.29 27.97 7.25
C ALA A 209 -2.37 26.72 7.29
N ILE A 210 -2.44 25.84 6.28
CA ILE A 210 -1.63 24.62 6.18
C ILE A 210 -0.60 24.84 5.08
N SER A 211 0.68 24.53 5.36
CA SER A 211 1.73 24.72 4.36
C SER A 211 1.46 23.88 3.09
N PRO A 212 1.77 24.39 1.87
CA PRO A 212 1.67 23.61 0.64
C PRO A 212 2.41 22.27 0.72
N GLN A 213 3.52 22.23 1.45
CA GLN A 213 4.32 21.02 1.65
C GLN A 213 3.60 20.00 2.53
N THR A 214 2.89 20.42 3.57
CA THR A 214 2.05 19.54 4.38
C THR A 214 0.91 18.97 3.55
N LEU A 215 0.23 19.79 2.74
CA LEU A 215 -0.84 19.33 1.84
C LEU A 215 -0.32 18.31 0.83
N MET A 216 0.84 18.56 0.23
CA MET A 216 1.49 17.64 -0.70
C MET A 216 1.89 16.31 -0.04
N SER A 217 2.39 16.34 1.20
CA SER A 217 2.74 15.13 1.96
C SER A 217 1.51 14.29 2.31
N LEU A 218 0.41 14.95 2.69
CA LEU A 218 -0.87 14.29 2.95
C LEU A 218 -1.46 13.71 1.66
N ALA A 219 -1.48 14.48 0.57
CA ALA A 219 -1.93 14.00 -0.74
C ALA A 219 -1.13 12.78 -1.18
N TYR A 220 0.20 12.82 -1.08
CA TYR A 220 1.07 11.68 -1.38
C TYR A 220 0.71 10.46 -0.51
N SER A 221 0.53 10.66 0.80
CA SER A 221 0.19 9.56 1.71
C SER A 221 -1.13 8.90 1.33
N PHE A 222 -2.15 9.68 0.96
CA PHE A 222 -3.43 9.14 0.53
C PHE A 222 -3.44 8.62 -0.93
N GLU A 223 -2.59 9.10 -1.85
CA GLU A 223 -2.51 8.57 -3.23
C GLU A 223 -1.63 7.31 -3.34
N ASN A 224 -0.60 7.19 -2.49
CA ASN A 224 0.48 6.22 -2.71
C ASN A 224 0.74 5.29 -1.53
N ASN A 225 0.06 5.45 -0.39
CA ASN A 225 0.19 4.52 0.73
C ASN A 225 -1.10 3.71 0.93
N PRO A 226 -1.07 2.39 0.63
CA PRO A 226 -2.23 1.52 0.78
C PRO A 226 -2.86 1.56 2.18
N LYS A 227 -2.08 1.80 3.24
CA LYS A 227 -2.61 1.88 4.62
C LYS A 227 -3.46 3.14 4.83
N TYR A 228 -3.03 4.28 4.33
CA TYR A 228 -3.78 5.54 4.49
C TYR A 228 -5.02 5.55 3.59
N GLN A 229 -4.92 4.97 2.40
CA GLN A 229 -6.09 4.73 1.54
C GLN A 229 -7.15 3.91 2.26
N LEU A 230 -6.78 2.71 2.70
CA LEU A 230 -7.64 1.81 3.48
C LEU A 230 -8.24 2.50 4.70
N LEU A 231 -7.41 3.13 5.54
CA LEU A 231 -7.89 3.78 6.76
C LEU A 231 -8.88 4.90 6.47
N SER A 232 -8.64 5.70 5.43
CA SER A 232 -9.49 6.84 5.07
C SER A 232 -10.84 6.42 4.50
N THR A 233 -10.87 5.34 3.72
CA THR A 233 -12.12 4.76 3.20
C THR A 233 -12.87 4.05 4.32
N ASP A 234 -12.18 3.23 5.10
CA ASP A 234 -12.81 2.48 6.20
C ASP A 234 -13.41 3.46 7.21
N ALA A 235 -12.68 4.53 7.58
CA ALA A 235 -13.15 5.61 8.45
C ALA A 235 -14.52 6.16 8.07
N GLY A 236 -14.70 6.56 6.81
CA GLY A 236 -15.98 7.10 6.37
C GLY A 236 -17.07 6.05 6.22
N VAL A 237 -16.71 4.80 5.90
CA VAL A 237 -17.66 3.69 5.81
C VAL A 237 -18.25 3.36 7.18
N TRP A 238 -17.44 3.15 8.23
CA TRP A 238 -17.99 2.79 9.55
C TRP A 238 -18.74 3.95 10.21
N ILE A 239 -18.30 5.20 10.00
CA ILE A 239 -19.06 6.39 10.42
C ILE A 239 -20.40 6.44 9.68
N GLY A 240 -20.40 6.35 8.35
CA GLY A 240 -21.62 6.45 7.53
C GLY A 240 -22.62 5.33 7.83
N ARG A 241 -22.15 4.08 7.86
CA ARG A 241 -22.99 2.91 8.20
C ARG A 241 -23.51 3.01 9.64
N GLY A 242 -22.70 3.52 10.57
CA GLY A 242 -23.11 3.78 11.95
C GLY A 242 -24.20 4.85 12.07
N VAL A 243 -24.15 5.92 11.28
CA VAL A 243 -25.20 6.95 11.20
C VAL A 243 -26.47 6.40 10.54
N CYS A 244 -26.34 5.51 9.56
CA CYS A 244 -27.47 4.91 8.84
C CYS A 244 -28.10 3.69 9.56
N ALA A 245 -27.56 3.28 10.71
CA ALA A 245 -28.12 2.19 11.49
C ALA A 245 -29.54 2.53 11.96
N ARG A 246 -30.46 1.56 11.87
CA ARG A 246 -31.88 1.77 12.20
C ARG A 246 -32.11 1.89 13.71
N ASN A 247 -31.22 1.32 14.51
CA ASN A 247 -31.27 1.38 15.97
C ASN A 247 -29.86 1.34 16.61
N PRO A 248 -29.73 1.70 17.90
CA PRO A 248 -28.43 1.71 18.59
C PRO A 248 -27.73 0.34 18.63
N HIS A 249 -28.47 -0.78 18.61
CA HIS A 249 -27.88 -2.12 18.63
C HIS A 249 -27.27 -2.49 17.28
N GLU A 250 -27.97 -2.19 16.18
CA GLU A 250 -27.43 -2.29 14.82
C GLU A 250 -26.19 -1.39 14.67
N ARG A 251 -26.23 -0.18 15.24
CA ARG A 251 -25.07 0.72 15.24
C ARG A 251 -23.87 0.10 15.93
N THR A 252 -24.03 -0.44 17.14
CA THR A 252 -22.94 -1.10 17.87
C THR A 252 -22.40 -2.30 17.11
N GLU A 253 -23.25 -3.12 16.49
CA GLU A 253 -22.81 -4.24 15.65
C GLU A 253 -21.93 -3.78 14.48
N VAL A 254 -22.38 -2.76 13.75
CA VAL A 254 -21.69 -2.21 12.58
C VAL A 254 -20.34 -1.61 12.98
N LEU A 255 -20.32 -0.77 14.02
CA LEU A 255 -19.09 -0.12 14.49
C LEU A 255 -18.08 -1.16 15.00
N PHE A 256 -18.52 -2.15 15.80
CA PHE A 256 -17.64 -3.21 16.28
C PHE A 256 -17.03 -4.01 15.14
N ARG A 257 -17.85 -4.44 14.16
CA ARG A 257 -17.41 -5.19 12.99
C ARG A 257 -16.34 -4.41 12.22
N ASP A 258 -16.64 -3.17 11.84
CA ASP A 258 -15.80 -2.41 10.91
C ASP A 258 -14.49 -1.95 11.57
N ILE A 259 -14.54 -1.50 12.84
CA ILE A 259 -13.34 -1.13 13.60
C ILE A 259 -12.45 -2.35 13.85
N SER A 260 -13.03 -3.48 14.28
CA SER A 260 -12.24 -4.70 14.54
C SER A 260 -11.64 -5.27 13.25
N SER A 261 -12.36 -5.17 12.13
CA SER A 261 -11.91 -5.66 10.83
C SER A 261 -10.70 -4.89 10.31
N SER A 262 -10.63 -3.57 10.58
CA SER A 262 -9.52 -2.71 10.14
C SER A 262 -8.17 -3.28 10.56
N TYR A 263 -8.06 -3.86 11.77
CA TYR A 263 -6.81 -4.49 12.22
C TYR A 263 -6.37 -5.66 11.34
N PHE A 264 -7.31 -6.55 10.99
CA PHE A 264 -7.01 -7.77 10.24
C PHE A 264 -6.73 -7.50 8.76
N TYR A 265 -7.33 -6.46 8.19
CA TYR A 265 -6.96 -5.97 6.85
C TYR A 265 -5.60 -5.26 6.84
N MET A 266 -5.27 -4.50 7.88
CA MET A 266 -4.16 -3.56 7.83
C MET A 266 -2.88 -3.96 8.58
N PHE A 267 -2.95 -4.80 9.60
CA PHE A 267 -1.81 -4.98 10.50
C PHE A 267 -1.50 -6.44 10.78
N ASN A 268 -2.50 -7.33 10.74
CA ASN A 268 -2.32 -8.72 11.12
C ASN A 268 -1.28 -9.48 10.27
N MET A 269 -1.36 -9.43 8.93
CA MET A 269 -0.39 -10.19 8.09
C MET A 269 1.06 -9.76 8.31
N PRO A 270 1.40 -8.44 8.31
CA PRO A 270 2.77 -8.00 8.63
C PRO A 270 3.21 -8.37 10.05
N VAL A 271 2.32 -8.31 11.05
CA VAL A 271 2.64 -8.67 12.44
C VAL A 271 2.98 -10.15 12.56
N ILE A 272 2.16 -11.03 12.00
CA ILE A 272 2.40 -12.48 12.01
C ILE A 272 3.69 -12.80 11.24
N ALA A 273 3.87 -12.22 10.05
CA ALA A 273 5.08 -12.45 9.28
C ALA A 273 6.33 -11.98 10.04
N ALA A 274 6.28 -10.82 10.70
CA ALA A 274 7.40 -10.31 11.50
C ALA A 274 7.70 -11.19 12.73
N LEU A 275 6.66 -11.69 13.41
CA LEU A 275 6.80 -12.61 14.54
C LEU A 275 7.46 -13.92 14.11
N LEU A 276 6.95 -14.54 13.04
CA LEU A 276 7.50 -15.80 12.54
C LEU A 276 8.92 -15.62 12.00
N ASN A 277 9.20 -14.54 11.26
CA ASN A 277 10.57 -14.22 10.84
C ASN A 277 11.50 -14.10 12.07
N LYS A 278 11.03 -13.46 13.15
CA LYS A 278 11.82 -13.29 14.37
C LYS A 278 12.13 -14.62 15.05
N ILE A 279 11.16 -15.55 15.06
CA ILE A 279 11.35 -16.91 15.60
C ILE A 279 12.31 -17.72 14.73
N GLU A 280 12.18 -17.65 13.41
CA GLU A 280 12.92 -18.51 12.48
C GLU A 280 14.35 -18.03 12.19
N ASP A 281 14.56 -16.71 12.09
CA ASP A 281 15.81 -16.11 11.63
C ASP A 281 16.37 -15.06 12.61
N GLY A 282 15.71 -14.84 13.76
CA GLY A 282 16.11 -13.82 14.74
C GLY A 282 15.86 -12.38 14.31
N ARG A 283 15.17 -12.16 13.18
CA ARG A 283 14.98 -10.85 12.53
C ARG A 283 13.52 -10.66 12.15
N THR A 284 12.99 -9.45 12.23
CA THR A 284 11.57 -9.17 11.89
C THR A 284 11.30 -9.10 10.39
N THR A 285 12.34 -9.06 9.55
CA THR A 285 12.24 -8.90 8.10
C THR A 285 13.00 -9.99 7.38
N ARG A 286 12.55 -10.30 6.17
CA ARG A 286 13.15 -11.28 5.26
C ARG A 286 13.10 -10.73 3.84
N LEU A 287 14.13 -11.01 3.05
CA LEU A 287 14.17 -10.62 1.65
C LEU A 287 13.00 -11.27 0.89
N ASP A 288 12.29 -10.47 0.09
CA ASP A 288 11.14 -10.95 -0.66
C ASP A 288 11.56 -12.01 -1.70
N PRO A 289 10.68 -12.95 -2.05
CA PRO A 289 11.07 -14.12 -2.84
C PRO A 289 11.46 -13.81 -4.30
N VAL A 290 11.07 -12.65 -4.83
CA VAL A 290 11.51 -12.18 -6.15
C VAL A 290 12.94 -11.65 -6.05
N ALA A 291 13.19 -10.72 -5.12
CA ALA A 291 14.52 -10.19 -4.90
C ALA A 291 15.53 -11.30 -4.51
N ALA A 292 15.13 -12.27 -3.68
CA ALA A 292 15.97 -13.41 -3.33
C ALA A 292 16.33 -14.30 -4.54
N LYS A 293 15.45 -14.41 -5.54
CA LYS A 293 15.75 -15.11 -6.79
C LYS A 293 16.73 -14.31 -7.64
N GLN A 294 16.56 -12.99 -7.73
CA GLN A 294 17.49 -12.10 -8.44
C GLN A 294 18.90 -12.15 -7.83
N VAL A 295 18.99 -12.05 -6.49
CA VAL A 295 20.25 -12.21 -5.77
C VAL A 295 20.85 -13.60 -6.04
N ASN A 296 20.06 -14.67 -5.93
CA ASN A 296 20.54 -16.02 -6.22
C ASN A 296 21.12 -16.19 -7.63
N ASP A 297 20.45 -15.64 -8.64
CA ASP A 297 20.88 -15.74 -10.04
C ASP A 297 22.16 -14.96 -10.27
N HIS A 298 22.24 -13.76 -9.71
CA HIS A 298 23.45 -12.94 -9.75
C HIS A 298 24.64 -13.62 -9.06
N LEU A 299 24.42 -14.22 -7.88
CA LEU A 299 25.46 -14.95 -7.16
C LEU A 299 25.88 -16.24 -7.87
N ASN A 300 24.99 -16.89 -8.61
CA ASN A 300 25.37 -18.02 -9.46
C ASN A 300 26.29 -17.57 -10.61
N GLU A 301 26.04 -16.41 -11.21
CA GLU A 301 26.97 -15.83 -12.20
C GLU A 301 28.31 -15.46 -11.58
N VAL A 302 28.32 -14.95 -10.34
CA VAL A 302 29.56 -14.77 -9.57
C VAL A 302 30.31 -16.10 -9.42
N LEU A 303 29.64 -17.18 -9.01
CA LEU A 303 30.29 -18.49 -8.89
C LEU A 303 30.81 -18.99 -10.25
N ASN A 304 30.04 -18.84 -11.33
CA ASN A 304 30.43 -19.27 -12.67
C ASN A 304 31.75 -18.65 -13.13
N VAL A 305 31.94 -17.33 -12.91
CA VAL A 305 33.20 -16.65 -13.30
C VAL A 305 34.37 -16.99 -12.38
N HIS A 306 34.12 -17.63 -11.23
CA HIS A 306 35.11 -18.07 -10.25
C HIS A 306 35.30 -19.59 -10.19
N GLY A 307 34.92 -20.32 -11.25
CA GLY A 307 35.16 -21.77 -11.34
C GLY A 307 34.11 -22.64 -10.64
N GLY A 308 32.95 -22.07 -10.31
CA GLY A 308 31.77 -22.79 -9.82
C GLY A 308 31.61 -22.83 -8.30
N THR A 309 32.69 -22.63 -7.53
CA THR A 309 32.67 -22.56 -6.07
C THR A 309 33.60 -21.47 -5.54
N MET A 310 33.34 -20.99 -4.32
CA MET A 310 34.20 -20.02 -3.64
C MET A 310 34.27 -20.31 -2.14
N LYS A 311 35.43 -20.11 -1.50
CA LYS A 311 35.51 -20.12 -0.02
C LYS A 311 34.68 -18.99 0.57
N SER A 312 34.09 -19.21 1.75
CA SER A 312 33.18 -18.24 2.41
C SER A 312 33.76 -16.83 2.54
N ASP A 313 35.03 -16.67 2.96
CA ASP A 313 35.65 -15.35 3.13
C ASP A 313 35.94 -14.66 1.79
N ALA A 314 36.43 -15.40 0.80
CA ALA A 314 36.65 -14.89 -0.54
C ALA A 314 35.33 -14.45 -1.20
N PHE A 315 34.27 -15.26 -1.03
CA PHE A 315 32.93 -14.93 -1.47
C PHE A 315 32.41 -13.67 -0.77
N LYS A 316 32.55 -13.57 0.55
CA LYS A 316 32.12 -12.41 1.34
C LYS A 316 32.78 -11.13 0.82
N ASN A 317 34.11 -11.13 0.70
CA ASN A 317 34.88 -9.96 0.27
C ASN A 317 34.53 -9.54 -1.17
N PHE A 318 34.34 -10.51 -2.07
CA PHE A 318 33.99 -10.24 -3.45
C PHE A 318 32.55 -9.72 -3.61
N VAL A 319 31.61 -10.31 -2.87
CA VAL A 319 30.18 -10.02 -3.00
C VAL A 319 29.80 -8.72 -2.29
N LEU A 320 30.29 -8.50 -1.06
CA LEU A 320 29.97 -7.33 -0.25
C LEU A 320 30.93 -6.15 -0.48
N GLY A 321 32.07 -6.38 -1.16
CA GLY A 321 33.10 -5.38 -1.35
C GLY A 321 34.00 -5.20 -0.12
N ASN A 322 34.87 -4.19 -0.18
CA ASN A 322 35.81 -3.87 0.89
C ASN A 322 35.25 -2.72 1.76
N PRO A 323 34.84 -2.98 3.02
CA PRO A 323 34.32 -1.93 3.90
C PRO A 323 35.37 -0.86 4.26
N ASP A 324 36.66 -1.17 4.21
CA ASP A 324 37.74 -0.24 4.56
C ASP A 324 37.84 0.92 3.55
N ASN A 325 37.39 0.70 2.31
CA ASN A 325 37.33 1.72 1.28
C ASN A 325 36.34 2.85 1.61
N LYS A 326 35.51 2.73 2.65
CA LYS A 326 34.73 3.86 3.19
C LYS A 326 35.63 5.03 3.60
N SER A 327 36.90 4.75 3.93
CA SER A 327 37.91 5.78 4.21
C SER A 327 38.20 6.72 3.03
N PHE A 328 37.82 6.34 1.80
CA PHE A 328 37.94 7.19 0.62
C PHE A 328 36.95 8.37 0.60
N ILE A 329 35.98 8.40 1.52
CA ILE A 329 35.14 9.58 1.73
C ILE A 329 35.99 10.68 2.38
N THR A 330 36.44 11.63 1.57
CA THR A 330 37.25 12.78 2.02
C THR A 330 36.41 13.79 2.82
N PRO A 331 37.03 14.70 3.60
CA PRO A 331 36.32 15.78 4.27
C PRO A 331 35.46 16.63 3.33
N SER A 332 35.93 16.87 2.09
CA SER A 332 35.20 17.60 1.06
C SER A 332 33.89 16.90 0.69
N ILE A 333 33.94 15.58 0.41
CA ILE A 333 32.75 14.77 0.08
C ILE A 333 31.81 14.72 1.29
N ALA A 334 32.34 14.48 2.50
CA ALA A 334 31.55 14.40 3.71
C ALA A 334 30.83 15.72 4.06
N LYS A 335 31.46 16.86 3.75
CA LYS A 335 30.86 18.19 3.94
C LYS A 335 29.64 18.37 3.04
N VAL A 336 29.78 18.11 1.73
CA VAL A 336 28.68 18.26 0.76
C VAL A 336 27.51 17.34 1.12
N LEU A 337 27.79 16.07 1.44
CA LEU A 337 26.75 15.13 1.87
C LEU A 337 26.00 15.63 3.10
N ARG A 338 26.70 16.22 4.09
CA ARG A 338 26.07 16.77 5.30
C ARG A 338 25.19 17.98 5.00
N GLU A 339 25.67 18.90 4.17
CA GLU A 339 24.96 20.13 3.80
C GLU A 339 23.71 19.83 2.95
N ASN A 340 23.74 18.74 2.17
CA ASN A 340 22.68 18.35 1.23
C ASN A 340 21.87 17.12 1.68
N ASN A 341 21.74 16.88 2.99
CA ASN A 341 20.91 15.81 3.56
C ASN A 341 21.21 14.39 3.01
N GLY A 342 22.50 14.08 2.86
CA GLY A 342 23.02 12.80 2.38
C GLY A 342 22.93 12.63 0.87
N ALA A 343 22.97 13.72 0.10
CA ALA A 343 22.97 13.70 -1.36
C ALA A 343 24.09 14.56 -1.94
N ILE A 344 24.55 14.22 -3.15
CA ILE A 344 25.55 14.98 -3.91
C ILE A 344 25.23 14.91 -5.41
N GLU A 345 25.46 16.00 -6.14
CA GLU A 345 25.32 16.01 -7.61
C GLU A 345 26.46 15.18 -8.23
N LEU A 346 26.18 14.41 -9.28
CA LEU A 346 27.19 13.53 -9.92
C LEU A 346 28.43 14.33 -10.37
N ASP A 347 28.22 15.48 -11.00
CA ASP A 347 29.31 16.31 -11.53
C ASP A 347 30.18 16.88 -10.39
N GLU A 348 29.56 17.18 -9.23
CA GLU A 348 30.28 17.62 -8.04
C GLU A 348 31.06 16.46 -7.42
N PHE A 349 30.46 15.28 -7.31
CA PHE A 349 31.15 14.09 -6.83
C PHE A 349 32.38 13.74 -7.70
N ILE A 350 32.24 13.75 -9.03
CA ILE A 350 33.34 13.49 -9.96
C ILE A 350 34.46 14.51 -9.76
N LYS A 351 34.14 15.81 -9.61
CA LYS A 351 35.16 16.83 -9.30
C LYS A 351 35.90 16.53 -8.00
N LEU A 352 35.21 16.07 -6.96
CA LEU A 352 35.81 15.75 -5.67
C LEU A 352 36.65 14.45 -5.67
N LEU A 353 36.62 13.64 -6.74
CA LEU A 353 37.50 12.47 -6.85
C LEU A 353 38.98 12.85 -6.99
N SER A 354 39.31 14.08 -7.39
CA SER A 354 40.70 14.57 -7.35
C SER A 354 41.27 14.56 -5.94
N ASP A 355 40.46 14.89 -4.93
CA ASP A 355 40.88 14.87 -3.52
C ASP A 355 41.17 13.45 -3.06
N VAL A 356 40.39 12.48 -3.54
CA VAL A 356 40.61 11.05 -3.28
C VAL A 356 41.94 10.61 -3.89
N LYS A 357 42.21 10.97 -5.16
CA LYS A 357 43.46 10.63 -5.85
C LYS A 357 44.69 11.24 -5.16
N ASN A 358 44.58 12.47 -4.67
CA ASN A 358 45.66 13.15 -3.95
C ASN A 358 45.99 12.46 -2.62
N ARG A 359 44.98 11.95 -1.92
CA ARG A 359 45.16 11.27 -0.62
C ARG A 359 45.54 9.79 -0.78
N TYR A 360 45.08 9.16 -1.85
CA TYR A 360 45.28 7.74 -2.15
C TYR A 360 45.78 7.57 -3.59
N PRO A 361 47.09 7.76 -3.85
CA PRO A 361 47.64 7.78 -5.22
C PRO A 361 47.41 6.49 -6.01
N ASP A 362 47.30 5.34 -5.33
CA ASP A 362 47.18 4.02 -5.97
C ASP A 362 45.76 3.67 -6.42
N VAL A 363 44.75 4.50 -6.08
CA VAL A 363 43.36 4.20 -6.45
C VAL A 363 43.09 4.53 -7.92
N ASP A 364 42.27 3.67 -8.54
CA ASP A 364 41.75 3.88 -9.88
C ASP A 364 40.46 4.72 -9.84
N ILE A 365 40.62 6.02 -10.06
CA ILE A 365 39.49 6.96 -10.09
C ILE A 365 38.54 6.72 -11.28
N THR A 366 39.03 6.15 -12.38
CA THR A 366 38.20 5.92 -13.57
C THR A 366 37.09 4.91 -13.27
N LYS A 367 37.43 3.86 -12.49
CA LYS A 367 36.48 2.91 -11.96
C LYS A 367 35.43 3.56 -11.05
N PHE A 368 35.84 4.51 -10.19
CA PHE A 368 34.89 5.23 -9.34
C PHE A 368 33.96 6.14 -10.15
N GLU A 369 34.46 6.81 -11.19
CA GLU A 369 33.63 7.61 -12.09
C GLU A 369 32.59 6.78 -12.83
N GLU A 370 32.98 5.63 -13.41
CA GLU A 370 32.07 4.73 -14.11
C GLU A 370 30.99 4.17 -13.17
N ALA A 371 31.40 3.71 -11.98
CA ALA A 371 30.47 3.24 -10.96
C ALA A 371 29.51 4.36 -10.52
N ALA A 372 29.99 5.58 -10.31
CA ALA A 372 29.18 6.73 -9.94
C ALA A 372 28.16 7.11 -11.02
N LYS A 373 28.58 7.11 -12.30
CA LYS A 373 27.67 7.32 -13.44
C LYS A 373 26.56 6.27 -13.43
N GLY A 374 26.89 4.99 -13.27
CA GLY A 374 25.91 3.91 -13.17
C GLY A 374 24.97 4.06 -11.97
N MET A 375 25.52 4.33 -10.79
CA MET A 375 24.75 4.53 -9.55
C MET A 375 23.78 5.70 -9.63
N SER A 376 24.19 6.79 -10.26
CA SER A 376 23.32 7.96 -10.46
C SER A 376 22.10 7.63 -11.33
N GLY A 377 22.21 6.62 -12.19
CA GLY A 377 21.13 6.09 -13.03
C GLY A 377 20.14 5.17 -12.30
N LEU A 378 20.35 4.89 -11.00
CA LEU A 378 19.38 4.18 -10.15
C LEU A 378 18.21 5.07 -9.69
N GLN A 379 18.15 6.31 -10.17
CA GLN A 379 17.03 7.19 -9.91
C GLN A 379 16.87 8.19 -11.06
N PRO A 380 15.64 8.69 -11.28
CA PRO A 380 15.43 9.78 -12.21
C PRO A 380 16.26 11.00 -11.81
N LYS A 381 16.61 11.81 -12.81
CA LYS A 381 17.30 13.08 -12.58
C LYS A 381 16.43 14.02 -11.74
N LEU A 382 17.04 14.78 -10.84
CA LEU A 382 16.40 15.81 -10.04
C LEU A 382 16.51 17.14 -10.78
N ALA A 383 15.42 17.59 -11.39
CA ALA A 383 15.37 18.77 -12.25
C ALA A 383 16.48 18.73 -13.33
N GLY A 384 16.66 17.56 -13.95
CA GLY A 384 17.71 17.30 -14.96
C GLY A 384 19.13 17.12 -14.42
N LYS A 385 19.34 17.14 -13.10
CA LYS A 385 20.64 16.86 -12.48
C LYS A 385 20.72 15.41 -12.00
N ALA A 386 21.83 14.74 -12.30
CA ALA A 386 22.08 13.39 -11.79
C ALA A 386 22.54 13.47 -10.32
N MET A 387 21.95 12.66 -9.46
CA MET A 387 22.17 12.70 -8.01
C MET A 387 22.71 11.36 -7.52
N LEU A 388 23.51 11.40 -6.45
CA LEU A 388 23.95 10.24 -5.68
C LEU A 388 23.55 10.42 -4.22
N SER A 389 23.09 9.35 -3.59
CA SER A 389 22.95 9.26 -2.14
C SER A 389 24.28 8.93 -1.48
N GLU A 390 24.38 9.24 -0.19
CA GLU A 390 25.49 8.80 0.66
C GLU A 390 25.73 7.29 0.57
N LYS A 391 24.68 6.46 0.56
CA LYS A 391 24.83 5.00 0.41
C LYS A 391 25.40 4.64 -0.97
N GLN A 392 24.95 5.29 -2.04
CA GLN A 392 25.52 5.07 -3.37
C GLN A 392 26.98 5.51 -3.46
N VAL A 393 27.36 6.62 -2.81
CA VAL A 393 28.76 7.05 -2.70
C VAL A 393 29.60 6.00 -1.97
N ILE A 394 29.09 5.47 -0.85
CA ILE A 394 29.75 4.35 -0.15
C ILE A 394 29.92 3.16 -1.09
N ASP A 395 28.86 2.79 -1.83
CA ASP A 395 28.88 1.63 -2.72
C ASP A 395 29.83 1.79 -3.91
N VAL A 396 30.04 3.01 -4.40
CA VAL A 396 31.06 3.33 -5.40
C VAL A 396 32.46 3.00 -4.87
N PHE A 397 32.74 3.32 -3.61
CA PHE A 397 34.07 3.09 -3.03
C PHE A 397 34.28 1.65 -2.55
N THR A 398 33.29 1.06 -1.89
CA THR A 398 33.41 -0.31 -1.36
C THR A 398 33.40 -1.36 -2.46
N ASP A 399 32.81 -1.04 -3.63
CA ASP A 399 32.59 -1.98 -4.72
C ASP A 399 31.77 -3.19 -4.23
N GLY A 400 31.80 -4.30 -4.96
CA GLY A 400 31.19 -5.57 -4.59
C GLY A 400 30.12 -6.00 -5.58
N ALA A 401 29.98 -7.31 -5.76
CA ALA A 401 29.04 -7.84 -6.75
C ALA A 401 27.60 -7.34 -6.53
N ILE A 402 27.13 -7.19 -5.29
CA ILE A 402 25.76 -6.71 -5.02
C ILE A 402 25.59 -5.19 -5.22
N ASN A 403 26.68 -4.45 -5.37
CA ASN A 403 26.69 -3.02 -5.61
C ASN A 403 26.75 -2.69 -7.11
N MET A 404 26.76 -3.68 -8.00
CA MET A 404 26.71 -3.41 -9.45
C MET A 404 25.43 -2.64 -9.82
N PRO A 405 25.53 -1.47 -10.50
CA PRO A 405 24.36 -0.64 -10.82
C PRO A 405 23.28 -1.39 -11.61
N GLU A 406 23.66 -2.19 -12.60
CA GLU A 406 22.68 -2.97 -13.39
C GLU A 406 21.91 -3.98 -12.54
N PHE A 407 22.59 -4.59 -11.57
CA PHE A 407 21.97 -5.55 -10.66
C PHE A 407 20.99 -4.85 -9.70
N LEU A 408 21.41 -3.75 -9.09
CA LEU A 408 20.56 -2.95 -8.21
C LEU A 408 19.35 -2.42 -8.96
N LYS A 409 19.53 -1.95 -10.20
CA LYS A 409 18.44 -1.47 -11.06
C LYS A 409 17.34 -2.52 -11.25
N ASN A 410 17.71 -3.77 -11.54
CA ASN A 410 16.76 -4.87 -11.68
C ASN A 410 15.99 -5.17 -10.39
N ILE A 411 16.69 -5.21 -9.25
CA ILE A 411 16.04 -5.44 -7.96
C ILE A 411 15.06 -4.30 -7.67
N LEU A 412 15.48 -3.06 -7.85
CA LEU A 412 14.67 -1.89 -7.52
C LEU A 412 13.43 -1.82 -8.41
N ARG A 413 13.60 -2.06 -9.71
CA ARG A 413 12.49 -2.15 -10.68
C ARG A 413 11.45 -3.17 -10.25
N CYS A 414 11.86 -4.39 -9.92
CA CYS A 414 10.95 -5.44 -9.45
C CYS A 414 10.38 -5.15 -8.04
N SER A 415 11.16 -4.51 -7.18
CA SER A 415 10.75 -4.20 -5.80
C SER A 415 9.62 -3.18 -5.74
N THR A 416 9.60 -2.25 -6.71
CA THR A 416 8.70 -1.10 -6.82
C THR A 416 7.66 -1.25 -7.92
N SER A 417 7.63 -2.41 -8.58
CA SER A 417 6.54 -2.79 -9.47
C SER A 417 5.42 -3.44 -8.66
N ASP A 418 4.18 -3.00 -8.88
CA ASP A 418 2.99 -3.63 -8.33
C ASP A 418 2.01 -4.04 -9.45
N GLN A 419 1.11 -4.97 -9.14
CA GLN A 419 -0.01 -5.31 -10.04
C GLN A 419 -1.15 -4.30 -9.86
N ASN A 420 -1.61 -3.71 -10.96
CA ASN A 420 -2.69 -2.74 -10.98
C ASN A 420 -4.01 -3.34 -10.46
N LEU A 421 -4.67 -2.60 -9.56
CA LEU A 421 -5.82 -3.01 -8.75
C LEU A 421 -7.13 -3.26 -9.50
N PHE A 422 -7.23 -3.02 -10.82
CA PHE A 422 -8.49 -3.18 -11.57
C PHE A 422 -8.37 -3.94 -12.88
N THR A 423 -7.14 -4.19 -13.34
CA THR A 423 -6.92 -4.75 -14.69
C THR A 423 -6.11 -6.03 -14.66
N GLY A 424 -5.52 -6.40 -13.51
CA GLY A 424 -4.55 -7.50 -13.42
C GLY A 424 -3.27 -7.27 -14.23
N LYS A 425 -3.14 -6.12 -14.90
CA LYS A 425 -1.94 -5.75 -15.65
C LYS A 425 -0.84 -5.39 -14.65
N MET A 426 0.37 -5.91 -14.87
CA MET A 426 1.54 -5.41 -14.14
C MET A 426 1.71 -3.95 -14.54
N SER A 427 1.66 -3.04 -13.57
CA SER A 427 1.96 -1.64 -13.86
C SER A 427 3.44 -1.53 -14.25
N ASP A 428 3.76 -0.66 -15.20
CA ASP A 428 5.15 -0.31 -15.48
C ASP A 428 5.81 0.16 -14.18
N SER A 429 7.05 -0.25 -13.96
CA SER A 429 7.75 0.09 -12.73
C SER A 429 7.75 1.59 -12.50
N VAL A 430 7.32 1.99 -11.30
CA VAL A 430 7.38 3.38 -10.84
C VAL A 430 8.83 3.86 -10.75
N PHE A 431 9.79 2.93 -10.69
CA PHE A 431 11.21 3.22 -10.61
C PHE A 431 11.74 4.09 -11.73
N ASP A 432 11.31 3.80 -12.96
CA ASP A 432 11.80 4.46 -14.18
C ASP A 432 11.01 5.74 -14.50
N LYS A 433 9.97 6.08 -13.72
CA LYS A 433 9.11 7.24 -13.96
C LYS A 433 9.65 8.48 -13.26
N GLU A 434 10.02 9.49 -14.06
CA GLU A 434 10.55 10.77 -13.55
C GLU A 434 9.54 11.54 -12.67
N LEU A 435 8.24 11.35 -12.95
CA LEU A 435 7.15 12.01 -12.25
C LEU A 435 6.61 11.18 -11.08
N SER A 436 7.30 10.12 -10.67
CA SER A 436 6.89 9.29 -9.53
C SER A 436 7.93 9.27 -8.41
N PHE A 437 7.44 9.17 -7.18
CA PHE A 437 8.26 9.23 -5.97
C PHE A 437 8.54 7.85 -5.40
N ILE A 438 9.82 7.60 -5.10
CA ILE A 438 10.28 6.46 -4.30
C ILE A 438 11.29 7.03 -3.33
N SER A 439 11.08 6.81 -2.04
CA SER A 439 11.97 7.40 -1.04
C SER A 439 13.37 6.76 -1.07
N LYS A 440 14.39 7.57 -0.81
CA LYS A 440 15.77 7.09 -0.65
C LYS A 440 15.89 6.02 0.42
N GLU A 441 15.09 6.08 1.49
CA GLU A 441 15.08 5.08 2.55
C GLU A 441 14.60 3.72 2.05
N THR A 442 13.71 3.70 1.05
CA THR A 442 13.24 2.45 0.43
C THR A 442 14.38 1.74 -0.30
N LEU A 443 15.19 2.50 -1.05
CA LEU A 443 16.40 2.00 -1.71
C LEU A 443 17.40 1.44 -0.68
N VAL A 444 17.75 2.25 0.33
CA VAL A 444 18.72 1.87 1.37
C VAL A 444 18.26 0.64 2.13
N LYS A 445 16.96 0.57 2.48
CA LYS A 445 16.37 -0.59 3.15
C LYS A 445 16.49 -1.85 2.29
N LYS A 446 16.24 -1.74 0.98
CA LYS A 446 16.33 -2.88 0.06
C LYS A 446 17.77 -3.40 -0.06
N GLN A 447 18.76 -2.52 -0.17
CA GLN A 447 20.16 -2.93 -0.15
C GLN A 447 20.55 -3.62 1.15
N LYS A 448 20.12 -3.08 2.30
CA LYS A 448 20.34 -3.72 3.60
C LYS A 448 19.69 -5.10 3.71
N GLU A 449 18.49 -5.28 3.15
CA GLU A 449 17.84 -6.60 3.09
C GLU A 449 18.65 -7.61 2.24
N ILE A 450 19.33 -7.15 1.17
CA ILE A 450 20.24 -7.98 0.37
C ILE A 450 21.48 -8.37 1.20
N GLU A 451 22.16 -7.41 1.84
CA GLU A 451 23.33 -7.67 2.69
C GLU A 451 23.01 -8.72 3.79
N ILE A 452 21.86 -8.54 4.46
CA ILE A 452 21.30 -9.46 5.46
C ILE A 452 21.06 -10.87 4.89
N TYR A 453 20.66 -10.96 3.62
CA TYR A 453 20.46 -12.23 2.92
C TYR A 453 21.81 -12.90 2.58
N ILE A 454 22.82 -12.13 2.18
CA ILE A 454 24.19 -12.63 2.00
C ILE A 454 24.75 -13.21 3.31
N ASP A 455 24.54 -12.53 4.44
CA ASP A 455 24.93 -13.06 5.76
C ASP A 455 24.25 -14.42 6.05
N THR A 456 23.00 -14.59 5.61
CA THR A 456 22.28 -15.87 5.79
C THR A 456 22.93 -16.99 4.99
N ILE A 457 23.39 -16.70 3.76
CA ILE A 457 24.13 -17.65 2.92
C ILE A 457 25.44 -18.04 3.61
N LEU A 458 26.22 -17.05 4.06
CA LEU A 458 27.50 -17.26 4.75
C LEU A 458 27.34 -18.09 6.04
N LYS A 459 26.32 -17.78 6.85
CA LYS A 459 25.99 -18.56 8.06
C LYS A 459 25.65 -20.01 7.74
N LYS A 460 24.92 -20.26 6.66
CA LYS A 460 24.56 -21.62 6.22
C LYS A 460 25.75 -22.40 5.65
N ALA A 461 26.73 -21.70 5.08
CA ALA A 461 27.98 -22.32 4.62
C ALA A 461 28.86 -22.82 5.78
N LYS A 462 28.70 -22.25 6.98
CA LYS A 462 29.48 -22.60 8.19
C LYS A 462 31.00 -22.55 7.96
N GLY A 463 31.47 -21.57 7.19
CA GLY A 463 32.89 -21.43 6.81
C GLY A 463 33.34 -22.36 5.67
N GLY A 464 32.47 -23.24 5.18
CA GLY A 464 32.72 -24.08 4.01
C GLY A 464 32.66 -23.33 2.68
N GLU A 465 32.59 -24.10 1.59
CA GLU A 465 32.47 -23.54 0.25
C GLU A 465 31.04 -23.09 -0.07
N ILE A 466 30.95 -21.96 -0.77
CA ILE A 466 29.74 -21.47 -1.40
C ILE A 466 29.62 -22.14 -2.76
N THR A 467 28.57 -22.94 -2.93
CA THR A 467 28.27 -23.67 -4.16
C THR A 467 26.90 -23.27 -4.70
N LYS A 468 26.67 -23.53 -5.99
CA LYS A 468 25.36 -23.36 -6.64
C LYS A 468 24.23 -24.09 -5.89
N ASP A 469 24.49 -25.28 -5.36
CA ASP A 469 23.52 -26.04 -4.59
C ASP A 469 23.18 -25.39 -3.25
N LEU A 470 24.17 -24.82 -2.57
CA LEU A 470 23.93 -24.04 -1.35
C LEU A 470 23.06 -22.83 -1.67
N LEU A 471 23.41 -22.04 -2.70
CA LEU A 471 22.65 -20.86 -3.10
C LEU A 471 21.19 -21.21 -3.41
N ASN A 472 20.97 -22.23 -4.24
CA ASN A 472 19.63 -22.68 -4.63
C ASN A 472 18.83 -23.19 -3.41
N ARG A 473 19.48 -23.89 -2.47
CA ARG A 473 18.86 -24.33 -1.23
C ARG A 473 18.42 -23.15 -0.38
N VAL A 474 19.29 -22.16 -0.15
CA VAL A 474 18.96 -20.95 0.61
C VAL A 474 17.83 -20.17 -0.06
N CYS A 475 17.85 -20.04 -1.39
CA CYS A 475 16.79 -19.37 -2.15
C CYS A 475 15.44 -20.09 -2.02
N ARG A 476 15.43 -21.43 -2.09
CA ARG A 476 14.23 -22.24 -1.92
C ARG A 476 13.67 -22.13 -0.51
N GLU A 477 14.53 -22.23 0.51
CA GLU A 477 14.12 -22.05 1.90
C GLU A 477 13.54 -20.65 2.14
N ASN A 478 14.18 -19.60 1.63
CA ASN A 478 13.68 -18.22 1.74
C ASN A 478 12.28 -18.08 1.13
N TYR A 479 12.03 -18.70 -0.02
CA TYR A 479 10.70 -18.73 -0.62
C TYR A 479 9.69 -19.46 0.26
N MET A 480 10.01 -20.67 0.74
CA MET A 480 9.10 -21.48 1.55
C MET A 480 8.73 -20.79 2.86
N LYS A 481 9.70 -20.21 3.57
CA LYS A 481 9.42 -19.50 4.82
C LYS A 481 8.62 -18.22 4.58
N ASN A 482 8.90 -17.46 3.51
CA ASN A 482 8.04 -16.32 3.13
C ASN A 482 6.61 -16.76 2.82
N ALA A 483 6.45 -17.84 2.04
CA ALA A 483 5.14 -18.37 1.68
C ALA A 483 4.35 -18.82 2.93
N PHE A 484 5.01 -19.51 3.85
CA PHE A 484 4.41 -19.94 5.12
C PHE A 484 4.03 -18.74 6.00
N ASN A 485 4.95 -17.80 6.20
CA ASN A 485 4.73 -16.69 7.13
C ASN A 485 3.63 -15.73 6.66
N TRP A 486 3.65 -15.35 5.38
CA TRP A 486 2.60 -14.52 4.80
C TRP A 486 1.29 -15.30 4.62
N GLY A 487 1.36 -16.59 4.30
CA GLY A 487 0.20 -17.48 4.18
C GLY A 487 -0.53 -17.68 5.51
N LEU A 488 0.19 -17.84 6.63
CA LEU A 488 -0.41 -17.92 7.95
C LEU A 488 -1.05 -16.57 8.34
N GLY A 489 -0.36 -15.46 8.06
CA GLY A 489 -0.92 -14.13 8.24
C GLY A 489 -2.23 -13.95 7.48
N PHE A 490 -2.27 -14.41 6.22
CA PHE A 490 -3.48 -14.44 5.40
C PHE A 490 -4.58 -15.29 6.03
N ALA A 491 -4.28 -16.54 6.41
CA ALA A 491 -5.26 -17.47 6.97
C ALA A 491 -5.88 -16.95 8.28
N VAL A 492 -5.08 -16.36 9.17
CA VAL A 492 -5.58 -15.73 10.41
C VAL A 492 -6.46 -14.54 10.07
N SER A 493 -6.05 -13.67 9.13
CA SER A 493 -6.88 -12.52 8.72
C SER A 493 -8.22 -12.99 8.16
N ALA A 494 -8.20 -13.97 7.25
CA ALA A 494 -9.39 -14.55 6.66
C ALA A 494 -10.31 -15.16 7.73
N ALA A 495 -9.79 -15.94 8.67
CA ALA A 495 -10.59 -16.56 9.74
C ALA A 495 -11.25 -15.52 10.66
N PHE A 496 -10.53 -14.47 11.05
CA PHE A 496 -11.08 -13.42 11.90
C PHE A 496 -12.16 -12.60 11.19
N LEU A 497 -11.87 -12.15 9.97
CA LEU A 497 -12.78 -11.31 9.18
C LEU A 497 -14.05 -12.06 8.76
N SER A 498 -13.92 -13.34 8.42
CA SER A 498 -15.02 -14.17 7.91
C SER A 498 -15.87 -14.81 9.01
N THR A 499 -15.28 -15.14 10.17
CA THR A 499 -15.92 -16.05 11.14
C THR A 499 -15.88 -15.51 12.57
N PHE A 500 -14.70 -15.17 13.11
CA PHE A 500 -14.62 -14.82 14.53
C PHE A 500 -15.26 -13.46 14.84
N ILE A 501 -14.99 -12.42 14.04
CA ILE A 501 -15.59 -11.10 14.24
C ILE A 501 -17.13 -11.18 14.14
N PRO A 502 -17.73 -11.82 13.11
CA PRO A 502 -19.18 -12.00 13.06
C PRO A 502 -19.75 -12.74 14.28
N LYS A 503 -19.09 -13.81 14.74
CA LYS A 503 -19.56 -14.55 15.93
C LYS A 503 -19.50 -13.71 17.21
N ILE A 504 -18.44 -12.92 17.40
CA ILE A 504 -18.32 -12.00 18.55
C ILE A 504 -19.39 -10.91 18.44
N GLN A 505 -19.61 -10.35 17.26
CA GLN A 505 -20.68 -9.40 16.98
C GLN A 505 -22.04 -9.98 17.41
N TYR A 506 -22.36 -11.22 17.01
CA TYR A 506 -23.63 -11.86 17.35
C TYR A 506 -23.75 -12.14 18.84
N TRP A 507 -22.65 -12.53 19.49
CA TRP A 507 -22.61 -12.73 20.94
C TRP A 507 -22.88 -11.43 21.70
N ILE A 508 -22.28 -10.30 21.28
CA ILE A 508 -22.55 -8.98 21.86
C ILE A 508 -24.04 -8.66 21.74
N THR A 509 -24.64 -8.87 20.57
CA THR A 509 -26.06 -8.63 20.35
C THR A 509 -26.95 -9.49 21.23
N ARG A 510 -26.64 -10.78 21.36
CA ARG A 510 -27.39 -11.68 22.25
C ARG A 510 -27.33 -11.22 23.70
N LYS A 511 -26.15 -10.78 24.16
CA LYS A 511 -25.96 -10.29 25.53
C LYS A 511 -26.70 -8.99 25.80
N VAL A 512 -26.77 -8.09 24.81
CA VAL A 512 -27.39 -6.77 24.96
C VAL A 512 -28.91 -6.80 24.75
N THR A 513 -29.40 -7.62 23.81
CA THR A 513 -30.82 -7.63 23.41
C THR A 513 -31.62 -8.82 23.93
N GLY A 514 -30.94 -9.86 24.45
CA GLY A 514 -31.56 -11.13 24.83
C GLY A 514 -32.01 -12.00 23.65
N SER A 515 -31.85 -11.53 22.39
CA SER A 515 -32.23 -12.24 21.18
C SER A 515 -31.05 -12.44 20.23
N ASN A 516 -31.08 -13.54 19.48
CA ASN A 516 -30.17 -13.78 18.37
C ASN A 516 -30.69 -13.20 17.04
N ALA A 517 -31.89 -12.61 17.04
CA ALA A 517 -32.46 -12.02 15.85
C ALA A 517 -31.62 -10.83 15.36
N PHE A 518 -31.53 -10.68 14.04
CA PHE A 518 -30.85 -9.55 13.44
C PHE A 518 -31.56 -8.23 13.81
N PRO A 519 -30.89 -7.29 14.52
CA PRO A 519 -31.54 -6.09 15.03
C PRO A 519 -32.18 -5.21 13.97
N GLY A 520 -31.66 -5.24 12.73
CA GLY A 520 -32.19 -4.46 11.62
C GLY A 520 -33.52 -4.96 11.06
N THR A 521 -33.82 -6.25 11.21
CA THR A 521 -35.08 -6.86 10.75
C THR A 521 -35.98 -7.34 11.88
N ALA A 522 -35.50 -7.33 13.13
CA ALA A 522 -36.23 -7.80 14.30
C ALA A 522 -37.54 -7.02 14.55
N ASP A 523 -37.63 -5.76 14.14
CA ASP A 523 -38.87 -4.98 14.25
C ASP A 523 -39.95 -5.42 13.22
N TYR A 524 -39.60 -6.26 12.23
CA TYR A 524 -40.54 -6.82 11.25
C TYR A 524 -40.99 -8.25 11.59
N SER A 525 -40.30 -8.95 12.50
CA SER A 525 -40.79 -10.19 13.10
C SER A 525 -41.77 -9.85 14.22
N GLY A 526 -43.02 -10.31 14.11
CA GLY A 526 -44.17 -9.89 14.95
C GLY A 526 -44.11 -10.14 16.46
N GLU A 527 -42.95 -10.39 17.07
CA GLU A 527 -42.83 -10.73 18.50
C GLU A 527 -43.02 -9.55 19.46
N LYS A 528 -42.96 -8.29 18.99
CA LYS A 528 -43.30 -7.13 19.85
C LYS A 528 -44.80 -6.92 20.08
N ASN A 529 -45.67 -7.60 19.32
CA ASN A 529 -47.12 -7.47 19.51
C ASN A 529 -47.68 -8.36 20.64
N ASN A 530 -46.98 -9.44 21.04
CA ASN A 530 -47.51 -10.36 22.05
C ASN A 530 -47.17 -9.96 23.50
N LYS A 531 -46.16 -9.13 23.75
CA LYS A 531 -45.83 -8.69 25.12
C LYS A 531 -46.69 -7.53 25.65
N LYS A 532 -47.45 -6.84 24.80
CA LYS A 532 -48.40 -5.81 25.23
C LYS A 532 -49.81 -6.34 25.52
N GLN A 533 -50.11 -7.59 25.19
CA GLN A 533 -51.42 -8.21 25.47
C GLN A 533 -51.47 -8.98 26.81
N GLN A 534 -50.36 -9.14 27.52
CA GLN A 534 -50.33 -9.78 28.86
C GLN A 534 -50.18 -8.77 30.00
N VAL A 535 -50.23 -7.47 29.71
CA VAL A 535 -50.30 -6.40 30.72
C VAL A 535 -51.36 -5.40 30.27
N GLN A 536 -52.62 -5.85 30.25
CA GLN A 536 -53.81 -5.01 30.38
C GLN A 536 -54.83 -5.74 31.23
#